data_AF-A0A4Q2X2F4-F1
#
_entry.id   AF-A0A4Q2X2F4-F1
#
_cell.length_a   1.000
_cell.length_b   1.000
_cell.length_c   1.000
_cell.angle_alpha   90.00
_cell.angle_beta   90.00
_cell.angle_gamma   90.00
#
_symmetry.space_group_name_H-M   'P 1'
#
loop_
_entity.id
_entity.type
_entity.pdbx_description
1 polymer ?
#
loop_
_entity_poly.entity_id
_entity_poly.type
_entity_poly.pdbx_seq_one_letter_code
_entity_poly.pdbx_strand_id
1 'polypeptide(L)'
;MLKRLLLLLSLLAIATGVGWKYRPQLIQWWRTASVSLEPGKKPVPDPKAYAVMVSELERWRSDLATRHRAARTNAERQSIERETRSLLETALPAMMRCWLGTPWDFHGTAKGPGQGKIACGYFVATVLQDAGFKVDRYKLAQQPSGNILRSFLPKKACTLTVGQEYNTFATGVEKLDPGIYVVGLDTHVAFIVVRDDSTFRFIHSSGSRPWCVVDESRAEAAVLQRSNWRMLGNLTASPAVLRRWLNAEKIPVHGT
;
A
#
# COMPACT_ATOMS: atom_id res chain seq x y z
N MET A 1 8.53 -35.72 1.72
CA MET A 1 7.11 -35.35 1.93
C MET A 1 6.90 -34.75 3.32
N LEU A 2 7.54 -33.60 3.62
CA LEU A 2 7.41 -32.95 4.93
C LEU A 2 7.79 -31.46 4.86
N LYS A 3 7.18 -30.69 3.95
CA LYS A 3 7.40 -29.22 3.84
C LYS A 3 6.16 -28.44 3.38
N ARG A 4 4.96 -28.90 3.69
CA ARG A 4 3.70 -28.18 3.39
C ARG A 4 2.80 -27.93 4.62
N LEU A 5 3.28 -28.17 5.85
CA LEU A 5 2.45 -28.18 7.05
C LEU A 5 2.80 -27.13 8.12
N LEU A 6 3.43 -25.99 7.77
CA LEU A 6 3.85 -25.00 8.79
C LEU A 6 3.51 -23.53 8.48
N LEU A 7 2.66 -23.24 7.50
CA LEU A 7 2.17 -21.88 7.22
C LEU A 7 0.66 -21.73 7.45
N LEU A 8 0.16 -22.38 8.51
CA LEU A 8 -1.24 -22.30 8.95
C LEU A 8 -1.41 -21.89 10.42
N LEU A 9 -0.34 -21.48 11.11
CA LEU A 9 -0.33 -21.32 12.58
C LEU A 9 -0.11 -19.89 13.12
N SER A 10 -0.21 -18.84 12.31
CA SER A 10 -0.24 -17.45 12.83
C SER A 10 -1.63 -16.76 12.77
N LEU A 11 -2.71 -17.52 12.54
CA LEU A 11 -4.10 -17.02 12.66
C LEU A 11 -4.79 -17.46 13.95
N LEU A 12 -4.07 -18.08 14.89
CA LEU A 12 -4.60 -18.45 16.21
C LEU A 12 -4.37 -17.33 17.24
N ALA A 13 -5.14 -16.25 17.13
CA ALA A 13 -5.52 -15.41 18.26
C ALA A 13 -6.69 -14.48 17.90
N ILE A 14 -7.73 -15.01 17.26
CA ILE A 14 -9.01 -14.31 17.07
C ILE A 14 -9.92 -14.72 18.23
N ALA A 15 -9.67 -14.16 19.41
CA ALA A 15 -10.43 -14.44 20.63
C ALA A 15 -11.71 -13.59 20.76
N THR A 16 -12.39 -13.25 19.65
CA THR A 16 -13.78 -12.76 19.68
C THR A 16 -14.54 -13.34 18.48
N GLY A 17 -15.70 -13.95 18.74
CA GLY A 17 -16.44 -14.81 17.81
C GLY A 17 -16.96 -14.17 16.50
N VAL A 18 -16.66 -12.89 16.24
CA VAL A 18 -17.16 -12.16 15.07
C VAL A 18 -16.18 -12.21 13.88
N GLY A 19 -14.86 -12.31 14.13
CA GLY A 19 -13.86 -12.46 13.06
C GLY A 19 -14.02 -13.74 12.23
N TRP A 20 -14.73 -14.74 12.78
CA TRP A 20 -15.04 -15.99 12.08
C TRP A 20 -16.05 -15.81 10.94
N LYS A 21 -16.99 -14.85 11.05
CA LYS A 21 -18.11 -14.68 10.10
C LYS A 21 -17.66 -14.18 8.73
N TYR A 22 -16.54 -13.46 8.69
CA TYR A 22 -16.03 -12.76 7.52
C TYR A 22 -14.79 -13.41 6.90
N ARG A 23 -14.17 -14.35 7.64
CA ARG A 23 -13.04 -15.17 7.21
C ARG A 23 -13.24 -15.90 5.86
N PRO A 24 -14.42 -16.46 5.52
CA PRO A 24 -14.60 -17.14 4.24
C PRO A 24 -14.54 -16.16 3.05
N GLN A 25 -15.06 -14.95 3.21
CA GLN A 25 -15.04 -13.91 2.18
C GLN A 25 -13.63 -13.38 1.97
N LEU A 26 -12.87 -13.16 3.05
CA LEU A 26 -11.45 -12.79 2.98
C LEU A 26 -10.59 -13.88 2.33
N ILE A 27 -10.84 -15.17 2.62
CA ILE A 27 -10.13 -16.30 2.00
C ILE A 27 -10.49 -16.46 0.52
N GLN A 28 -11.77 -16.33 0.16
CA GLN A 28 -12.20 -16.40 -1.23
C GLN A 28 -11.65 -15.23 -2.04
N TRP A 29 -11.69 -14.02 -1.49
CA TRP A 29 -11.07 -12.83 -2.04
C TRP A 29 -9.55 -13.00 -2.20
N TRP A 30 -8.86 -13.61 -1.22
CA TRP A 30 -7.43 -13.95 -1.32
C TRP A 30 -7.11 -14.87 -2.49
N ARG A 31 -7.92 -15.91 -2.73
CA ARG A 31 -7.73 -16.84 -3.84
C ARG A 31 -7.89 -16.19 -5.21
N THR A 32 -8.72 -15.15 -5.31
CA THR A 32 -8.93 -14.41 -6.56
C THR A 32 -7.90 -13.30 -6.76
N ALA A 33 -7.42 -12.66 -5.68
CA ALA A 33 -6.48 -11.55 -5.71
C ALA A 33 -4.99 -11.98 -5.79
N SER A 34 -4.67 -13.22 -5.42
CA SER A 34 -3.33 -13.78 -5.64
C SER A 34 -3.11 -14.08 -7.12
N VAL A 35 -2.78 -13.04 -7.89
CA VAL A 35 -2.15 -13.17 -9.19
C VAL A 35 -0.81 -13.88 -8.97
N SER A 36 -0.74 -15.14 -9.38
CA SER A 36 0.52 -15.85 -9.49
C SER A 36 1.39 -15.10 -10.50
N LEU A 37 2.48 -14.48 -10.02
CA LEU A 37 3.55 -14.01 -10.88
C LEU A 37 4.22 -15.27 -11.46
N GLU A 38 3.75 -15.71 -12.62
CA GLU A 38 4.40 -16.81 -13.33
C GLU A 38 5.77 -16.35 -13.85
N PRO A 39 6.86 -17.09 -13.54
CA PRO A 39 8.18 -16.76 -14.04
C PRO A 39 8.17 -16.69 -15.58
N GLY A 40 8.57 -15.55 -16.15
CA GLY A 40 8.79 -15.38 -17.60
C GLY A 40 7.65 -14.73 -18.38
N LYS A 41 6.45 -14.53 -17.80
CA LYS A 41 5.37 -13.79 -18.46
C LYS A 41 5.44 -12.30 -18.08
N LYS A 42 5.42 -11.41 -19.08
CA LYS A 42 5.31 -9.97 -18.80
C LYS A 42 4.03 -9.72 -17.98
N PRO A 43 4.11 -8.99 -16.86
CA PRO A 43 2.92 -8.65 -16.09
C PRO A 43 1.92 -7.89 -16.97
N VAL A 44 0.65 -8.28 -16.91
CA VAL A 44 -0.45 -7.65 -17.65
C VAL A 44 -1.36 -6.94 -16.64
N PRO A 45 -1.76 -5.69 -16.88
CA PRO A 45 -2.68 -5.00 -15.99
C PRO A 45 -4.02 -5.73 -15.87
N ASP A 46 -4.59 -5.74 -14.67
CA ASP A 46 -5.87 -6.38 -14.37
C ASP A 46 -6.90 -5.37 -13.85
N PRO A 47 -7.57 -4.64 -14.76
CA PRO A 47 -8.59 -3.67 -14.37
C PRO A 47 -9.85 -4.31 -13.78
N LYS A 48 -10.13 -5.59 -14.09
CA LYS A 48 -11.33 -6.28 -13.58
C LYS A 48 -11.16 -6.62 -12.11
N ALA A 49 -10.05 -7.25 -11.74
CA ALA A 49 -9.74 -7.51 -10.34
C ALA A 49 -9.60 -6.21 -9.54
N TYR A 50 -9.01 -5.17 -10.14
CA TYR A 50 -8.91 -3.85 -9.52
C TYR A 50 -10.28 -3.26 -9.15
N ALA A 51 -11.22 -3.27 -10.10
CA ALA A 51 -12.58 -2.76 -9.85
C ALA A 51 -13.29 -3.51 -8.71
N VAL A 52 -13.15 -4.85 -8.66
CA VAL A 52 -13.69 -5.67 -7.56
C VAL A 52 -13.05 -5.30 -6.23
N MET A 53 -11.73 -5.11 -6.19
CA MET A 53 -11.05 -4.71 -4.95
C MET A 53 -11.48 -3.33 -4.46
N VAL A 54 -11.69 -2.37 -5.36
CA VAL A 54 -12.22 -1.05 -5.00
C VAL A 54 -13.59 -1.17 -4.35
N SER A 55 -14.53 -1.92 -4.95
CA SER A 55 -15.87 -2.10 -4.38
C SER A 55 -15.85 -2.86 -3.04
N GLU A 56 -15.02 -3.90 -2.95
CA GLU A 56 -14.91 -4.71 -1.73
C GLU A 56 -14.28 -3.90 -0.58
N LEU A 57 -13.23 -3.13 -0.85
CA LEU A 57 -12.56 -2.34 0.17
C LEU A 57 -13.47 -1.25 0.74
N GLU A 58 -14.31 -0.63 -0.09
CA GLU A 58 -15.34 0.31 0.38
C GLU A 58 -16.40 -0.38 1.25
N ARG A 59 -16.85 -1.58 0.86
CA ARG A 59 -17.77 -2.40 1.67
C ARG A 59 -17.19 -2.69 3.05
N TRP A 60 -15.94 -3.16 3.11
CA TRP A 60 -15.24 -3.43 4.36
C TRP A 60 -15.03 -2.17 5.20
N ARG A 61 -14.63 -1.06 4.57
CA ARG A 61 -14.48 0.24 5.25
C ARG A 61 -15.76 0.65 5.96
N SER A 62 -16.91 0.54 5.29
CA SER A 62 -18.21 0.90 5.85
C SER A 62 -18.61 0.02 7.06
N ASP A 63 -18.38 -1.30 6.98
CA ASP A 63 -18.62 -2.22 8.10
C ASP A 63 -17.72 -1.88 9.30
N LEU A 64 -16.41 -1.77 9.06
CA LEU A 64 -15.44 -1.46 10.11
C LEU A 64 -15.70 -0.09 10.73
N ALA A 65 -16.11 0.91 9.94
CA ALA A 65 -16.46 2.23 10.45
C ALA A 65 -17.70 2.20 11.34
N THR A 66 -18.71 1.41 10.96
CA THR A 66 -19.93 1.22 11.78
C THR A 66 -19.59 0.55 13.10
N ARG A 67 -18.77 -0.50 13.07
CA ARG A 67 -18.26 -1.17 14.28
C ARG A 67 -17.42 -0.22 15.14
N HIS A 68 -16.56 0.59 14.53
CA HIS A 68 -15.68 1.53 15.25
C HIS A 68 -16.50 2.61 15.97
N ARG A 69 -17.54 3.15 15.32
CA ARG A 69 -18.47 4.10 15.94
C ARG A 69 -19.30 3.48 17.07
N ALA A 70 -19.69 2.22 16.93
CA ALA A 70 -20.47 1.49 17.94
C ALA A 70 -19.63 1.02 19.14
N ALA A 71 -18.30 1.00 19.02
CA ALA A 71 -17.40 0.55 20.07
C ALA A 71 -17.48 1.45 21.31
N ARG A 72 -17.69 0.83 22.48
CA ARG A 72 -17.91 1.50 23.77
C ARG A 72 -16.61 1.64 24.54
N THR A 73 -15.63 0.79 24.27
CA THR A 73 -14.34 0.77 24.97
C THR A 73 -13.17 1.08 24.04
N ASN A 74 -12.06 1.55 24.63
CA ASN A 74 -10.82 1.75 23.87
C ASN A 74 -10.24 0.43 23.36
N ALA A 75 -10.41 -0.67 24.09
CA ALA A 75 -9.94 -1.99 23.66
C ALA A 75 -10.66 -2.47 22.38
N GLU A 76 -11.98 -2.28 22.31
CA GLU A 76 -12.77 -2.58 21.11
C GLU A 76 -12.32 -1.73 19.91
N ARG A 77 -12.16 -0.40 20.11
CA ARG A 77 -11.67 0.51 19.06
C ARG A 77 -10.29 0.10 18.54
N GLN A 78 -9.37 -0.21 19.45
CA GLN A 78 -8.03 -0.68 19.07
C GLN A 78 -8.08 -2.02 18.34
N SER A 79 -9.01 -2.92 18.71
CA SER A 79 -9.20 -4.19 17.99
C SER A 79 -9.66 -3.95 16.55
N ILE A 80 -10.59 -3.02 16.34
CA ILE A 80 -11.10 -2.67 15.00
C ILE A 80 -10.02 -1.94 14.20
N GLU A 81 -9.21 -1.09 14.84
CA GLU A 81 -8.05 -0.44 14.20
C GLU A 81 -7.00 -1.47 13.77
N ARG A 82 -6.74 -2.53 14.55
CA ARG A 82 -5.86 -3.65 14.13
C ARG A 82 -6.45 -4.44 12.95
N GLU A 83 -7.75 -4.71 12.96
CA GLU A 83 -8.44 -5.37 11.85
C GLU A 83 -8.37 -4.52 10.57
N THR A 84 -8.54 -3.20 10.72
CA THR A 84 -8.39 -2.22 9.62
C THR A 84 -6.98 -2.21 9.06
N ARG A 85 -5.96 -2.20 9.92
CA ARG A 85 -4.56 -2.29 9.51
C ARG A 85 -4.31 -3.55 8.69
N SER A 86 -4.72 -4.72 9.20
CA SER A 86 -4.53 -6.01 8.50
C SER A 86 -5.22 -6.06 7.15
N LEU A 87 -6.44 -5.50 7.05
CA LEU A 87 -7.16 -5.37 5.79
C LEU A 87 -6.37 -4.52 4.78
N LEU A 88 -5.92 -3.33 5.17
CA LEU A 88 -5.18 -2.43 4.29
C LEU A 88 -3.83 -3.02 3.86
N GLU A 89 -3.11 -3.66 4.78
CA GLU A 89 -1.83 -4.33 4.51
C GLU A 89 -1.96 -5.51 3.55
N THR A 90 -3.16 -6.10 3.48
CA THR A 90 -3.48 -7.13 2.48
C THR A 90 -3.94 -6.51 1.15
N ALA A 91 -4.86 -5.54 1.21
CA ALA A 91 -5.54 -4.98 0.04
C ALA A 91 -4.65 -4.11 -0.83
N LEU A 92 -3.90 -3.19 -0.20
CA LEU A 92 -3.11 -2.21 -0.92
C LEU A 92 -2.07 -2.87 -1.85
N PRO A 93 -1.27 -3.88 -1.41
CA PRO A 93 -0.36 -4.57 -2.30
C PRO A 93 -1.06 -5.30 -3.46
N ALA A 94 -2.24 -5.89 -3.23
CA ALA A 94 -3.01 -6.55 -4.29
C ALA A 94 -3.51 -5.51 -5.32
N MET A 95 -4.07 -4.40 -4.85
CA MET A 95 -4.49 -3.27 -5.67
C MET A 95 -3.34 -2.71 -6.50
N MET A 96 -2.16 -2.50 -5.90
CA MET A 96 -0.96 -2.05 -6.61
C MET A 96 -0.56 -3.04 -7.71
N ARG A 97 -0.64 -4.35 -7.45
CA ARG A 97 -0.23 -5.39 -8.42
C ARG A 97 -1.14 -5.50 -9.63
N CYS A 98 -2.41 -5.12 -9.52
CA CYS A 98 -3.27 -5.01 -10.70
C CYS A 98 -2.73 -4.01 -11.72
N TRP A 99 -1.92 -3.04 -11.32
CA TRP A 99 -1.33 -2.06 -12.24
C TRP A 99 -0.10 -2.56 -12.99
N LEU A 100 0.50 -3.70 -12.61
CA LEU A 100 1.77 -4.15 -13.19
C LEU A 100 1.70 -4.21 -14.72
N GLY A 101 2.72 -3.66 -15.37
CA GLY A 101 2.77 -3.53 -16.82
C GLY A 101 2.05 -2.31 -17.39
N THR A 102 1.31 -1.53 -16.59
CA THR A 102 0.70 -0.27 -17.06
C THR A 102 1.81 0.69 -17.48
N PRO A 103 1.85 1.19 -18.73
CA PRO A 103 2.94 2.03 -19.20
C PRO A 103 3.12 3.30 -18.37
N TRP A 104 4.35 3.77 -18.26
CA TRP A 104 4.70 5.02 -17.60
C TRP A 104 4.71 6.18 -18.60
N ASP A 105 4.38 7.37 -18.10
CA ASP A 105 4.59 8.65 -18.76
C ASP A 105 4.69 9.74 -17.70
N PHE A 106 5.53 10.75 -17.92
CA PHE A 106 5.68 11.86 -16.97
C PHE A 106 4.37 12.63 -16.75
N HIS A 107 3.54 12.73 -17.80
CA HIS A 107 2.21 13.34 -17.74
C HIS A 107 1.08 12.31 -17.67
N GLY A 108 1.40 11.04 -17.43
CA GLY A 108 0.42 9.96 -17.42
C GLY A 108 -0.57 10.09 -16.27
N THR A 109 -1.86 10.15 -16.60
CA THR A 109 -2.95 10.29 -15.62
C THR A 109 -3.99 9.17 -15.70
N ALA A 110 -3.59 7.95 -16.10
CA ALA A 110 -4.51 6.82 -16.24
C ALA A 110 -5.44 6.67 -15.02
N LYS A 111 -6.73 6.40 -15.30
CA LYS A 111 -7.79 6.27 -14.28
C LYS A 111 -7.94 4.84 -13.75
N GLY A 112 -7.25 3.88 -14.35
CA GLY A 112 -7.25 2.49 -13.92
C GLY A 112 -6.14 1.69 -14.60
N PRO A 113 -5.89 0.44 -14.14
CA PRO A 113 -4.83 -0.40 -14.69
C PRO A 113 -4.94 -0.62 -16.19
N GLY A 114 -3.84 -0.41 -16.92
CA GLY A 114 -3.77 -0.59 -18.37
C GLY A 114 -4.58 0.41 -19.20
N GLN A 115 -5.27 1.38 -18.58
CA GLN A 115 -6.12 2.37 -19.27
C GLN A 115 -5.31 3.62 -19.63
N GLY A 116 -4.25 3.44 -20.42
CA GLY A 116 -3.32 4.49 -20.81
C GLY A 116 -2.02 4.44 -20.02
N LYS A 117 -1.40 5.60 -19.78
CA LYS A 117 -0.11 5.72 -19.11
C LYS A 117 -0.23 6.41 -17.75
N ILE A 118 0.65 6.11 -16.80
CA ILE A 118 0.57 6.66 -15.43
C ILE A 118 1.92 7.12 -14.89
N ALA A 119 1.99 8.35 -14.38
CA ALA A 119 3.16 8.87 -13.68
C ALA A 119 3.23 8.33 -12.24
N CYS A 120 4.38 8.47 -11.58
CA CYS A 120 4.61 7.94 -10.25
C CYS A 120 3.70 8.55 -9.17
N GLY A 121 3.55 9.88 -9.16
CA GLY A 121 2.63 10.58 -8.27
C GLY A 121 1.17 10.20 -8.50
N TYR A 122 0.76 10.10 -9.78
CA TYR A 122 -0.61 9.66 -10.12
C TYR A 122 -0.86 8.21 -9.74
N PHE A 123 0.12 7.32 -9.86
CA PHE A 123 -0.02 5.93 -9.41
C PHE A 123 -0.28 5.85 -7.91
N VAL A 124 0.55 6.51 -7.09
CA VAL A 124 0.37 6.54 -5.63
C VAL A 124 -0.96 7.18 -5.25
N ALA A 125 -1.29 8.34 -5.83
CA ALA A 125 -2.52 9.05 -5.53
C ALA A 125 -3.78 8.29 -5.96
N THR A 126 -3.76 7.63 -7.11
CA THR A 126 -4.90 6.82 -7.61
C THR A 126 -5.12 5.61 -6.71
N VAL A 127 -4.07 4.84 -6.40
CA VAL A 127 -4.19 3.67 -5.52
C VAL A 127 -4.73 4.05 -4.15
N LEU A 128 -4.25 5.15 -3.55
CA LEU A 128 -4.76 5.60 -2.25
C LEU A 128 -6.20 6.11 -2.34
N GLN A 129 -6.53 6.93 -3.33
CA GLN A 129 -7.90 7.43 -3.51
C GLN A 129 -8.89 6.27 -3.69
N ASP A 130 -8.58 5.34 -4.59
CA ASP A 130 -9.43 4.20 -4.92
C ASP A 130 -9.49 3.18 -3.78
N ALA A 131 -8.47 3.16 -2.89
CA ALA A 131 -8.51 2.40 -1.65
C ALA A 131 -9.40 3.02 -0.56
N GLY A 132 -10.05 4.16 -0.83
CA GLY A 132 -11.00 4.81 0.06
C GLY A 132 -10.45 5.98 0.87
N PHE A 133 -9.16 6.33 0.73
CA PHE A 133 -8.61 7.54 1.34
C PHE A 133 -9.23 8.78 0.67
N LYS A 134 -9.91 9.63 1.44
CA LYS A 134 -10.60 10.82 0.91
C LYS A 134 -9.61 11.97 0.67
N VAL A 135 -8.80 11.83 -0.37
CA VAL A 135 -7.80 12.80 -0.80
C VAL A 135 -8.06 13.25 -2.23
N ASP A 136 -7.68 14.49 -2.54
CA ASP A 136 -7.72 15.00 -3.91
C ASP A 136 -6.56 14.38 -4.71
N ARG A 137 -6.91 13.51 -5.67
CA ARG A 137 -5.95 12.78 -6.50
C ARG A 137 -5.03 13.70 -7.29
N TYR A 138 -5.55 14.76 -7.91
CA TYR A 138 -4.76 15.62 -8.80
C TYR A 138 -3.81 16.49 -7.98
N LYS A 139 -4.33 17.12 -6.93
CA LYS A 139 -3.51 17.92 -6.02
C LYS A 139 -2.41 17.10 -5.38
N LEU A 140 -2.73 15.89 -4.90
CA LEU A 140 -1.75 15.00 -4.29
C LEU A 140 -0.69 14.53 -5.29
N ALA A 141 -1.10 14.07 -6.48
CA ALA A 141 -0.18 13.53 -7.49
C ALA A 141 0.87 14.54 -7.99
N GLN A 142 0.55 15.84 -7.94
CA GLN A 142 1.41 16.93 -8.40
C GLN A 142 2.34 17.47 -7.31
N GLN A 143 2.21 17.00 -6.07
CA GLN A 143 3.07 17.45 -4.98
C GLN A 143 4.49 16.86 -5.09
N PRO A 144 5.51 17.58 -4.58
CA PRO A 144 6.81 16.98 -4.28
C PRO A 144 6.65 15.72 -3.42
N SER A 145 7.52 14.73 -3.62
CA SER A 145 7.41 13.41 -2.99
C SER A 145 7.24 13.50 -1.46
N GLY A 146 8.01 14.34 -0.77
CA GLY A 146 7.85 14.59 0.67
C GLY A 146 6.51 15.20 1.08
N ASN A 147 5.90 16.05 0.26
CA ASN A 147 4.57 16.62 0.52
C ASN A 147 3.46 15.56 0.41
N ILE A 148 3.62 14.58 -0.49
CA ILE A 148 2.70 13.43 -0.58
C ILE A 148 2.67 12.70 0.76
N LEU A 149 3.82 12.35 1.33
CA LEU A 149 3.91 11.69 2.64
C LEU A 149 3.30 12.57 3.74
N ARG A 150 3.67 13.86 3.77
CA ARG A 150 3.21 14.82 4.79
C ARG A 150 1.70 15.10 4.75
N SER A 151 1.01 14.75 3.67
CA SER A 151 -0.46 14.83 3.60
C SER A 151 -1.13 13.80 4.52
N PHE A 152 -0.48 12.65 4.73
CA PHE A 152 -1.01 11.56 5.55
C PHE A 152 -0.36 11.51 6.94
N LEU A 153 0.92 11.84 7.03
CA LEU A 153 1.73 11.62 8.23
C LEU A 153 2.32 12.93 8.76
N PRO A 154 2.36 13.12 10.09
CA PRO A 154 3.10 14.24 10.66
C PRO A 154 4.60 14.07 10.38
N LYS A 155 5.34 15.19 10.31
CA LYS A 155 6.81 15.18 10.06
C LYS A 155 7.57 14.18 10.94
N LYS A 156 7.22 14.07 12.22
CA LYS A 156 7.86 13.15 13.19
C LYS A 156 7.62 11.66 12.91
N ALA A 157 6.62 11.32 12.11
CA ALA A 157 6.33 9.95 11.69
C ALA A 157 6.98 9.62 10.33
N CYS A 158 7.76 10.56 9.78
CA CYS A 158 8.53 10.35 8.56
C CYS A 158 10.02 10.33 8.91
N THR A 159 10.74 9.33 8.40
CA THR A 159 12.20 9.22 8.55
C THR A 159 12.85 9.65 7.25
N LEU A 160 13.67 10.70 7.29
CA LEU A 160 14.46 11.15 6.15
C LEU A 160 15.91 10.69 6.29
N THR A 161 16.41 10.01 5.26
CA THR A 161 17.84 9.73 5.09
C THR A 161 18.36 10.42 3.84
N VAL A 162 19.56 11.02 3.95
CA VAL A 162 20.23 11.72 2.85
C VAL A 162 21.68 11.23 2.79
N GLY A 163 22.20 10.89 1.61
CA GLY A 163 23.59 10.43 1.49
C GLY A 163 23.84 8.99 1.95
N GLN A 164 22.82 8.30 2.48
CA GLN A 164 23.00 6.94 3.00
C GLN A 164 23.17 5.94 1.85
N GLU A 165 24.19 5.09 1.96
CA GLU A 165 24.43 3.99 1.04
C GLU A 165 23.21 3.03 1.00
N TYR A 166 22.91 2.51 -0.20
CA TYR A 166 21.66 1.78 -0.45
C TYR A 166 21.52 0.51 0.38
N ASN A 167 22.55 -0.32 0.50
CA ASN A 167 22.47 -1.54 1.30
C ASN A 167 22.23 -1.23 2.78
N THR A 168 22.85 -0.18 3.30
CA THR A 168 22.62 0.30 4.66
C THR A 168 21.16 0.74 4.83
N PHE A 169 20.62 1.50 3.88
CA PHE A 169 19.21 1.88 3.86
C PHE A 169 18.28 0.67 3.77
N ALA A 170 18.51 -0.24 2.82
CA ALA A 170 17.70 -1.43 2.58
C ALA A 170 17.68 -2.38 3.80
N THR A 171 18.84 -2.60 4.43
CA THR A 171 18.93 -3.37 5.68
C THR A 171 18.20 -2.65 6.83
N GLY A 172 18.14 -1.32 6.82
CA GLY A 172 17.29 -0.55 7.74
C GLY A 172 15.81 -0.79 7.48
N VAL A 173 15.38 -0.81 6.21
CA VAL A 173 13.99 -1.07 5.81
C VAL A 173 13.52 -2.47 6.23
N GLU A 174 14.37 -3.49 6.08
CA GLU A 174 14.07 -4.88 6.45
C GLU A 174 13.86 -5.09 7.96
N LYS A 175 14.33 -4.14 8.78
CA LYS A 175 14.15 -4.14 10.25
C LYS A 175 12.92 -3.34 10.69
N LEU A 176 12.23 -2.68 9.77
CA LEU A 176 11.02 -1.93 10.09
C LEU A 176 9.86 -2.88 10.36
N ASP A 177 8.87 -2.39 11.10
CA ASP A 177 7.63 -3.14 11.31
C ASP A 177 6.94 -3.41 9.96
N PRO A 178 6.33 -4.60 9.79
CA PRO A 178 5.51 -4.92 8.63
C PRO A 178 4.44 -3.85 8.38
N GLY A 179 4.20 -3.55 7.11
CA GLY A 179 3.18 -2.57 6.74
C GLY A 179 3.38 -1.91 5.38
N ILE A 180 2.54 -0.92 5.10
CA ILE A 180 2.54 -0.18 3.84
C ILE A 180 3.19 1.18 4.06
N TYR A 181 4.35 1.35 3.45
CA TYR A 181 5.11 2.58 3.48
C TYR A 181 4.93 3.32 2.17
N VAL A 182 4.91 4.65 2.25
CA VAL A 182 5.22 5.50 1.09
C VAL A 182 6.68 5.90 1.23
N VAL A 183 7.40 5.87 0.11
CA VAL A 183 8.75 6.39 0.02
C VAL A 183 8.78 7.54 -0.98
N GLY A 184 9.25 8.69 -0.50
CA GLY A 184 9.58 9.83 -1.33
C GLY A 184 11.05 9.81 -1.67
N LEU A 185 11.37 10.04 -2.94
CA LEU A 185 12.72 10.09 -3.50
C LEU A 185 13.00 11.48 -4.10
N ASP A 186 14.22 11.70 -4.60
CA ASP A 186 14.66 12.98 -5.19
C ASP A 186 13.67 13.50 -6.26
N THR A 187 13.26 12.62 -7.17
CA THR A 187 12.38 12.95 -8.32
C THR A 187 11.25 11.94 -8.50
N HIS A 188 10.98 11.13 -7.47
CA HIS A 188 10.11 9.97 -7.60
C HIS A 188 9.34 9.67 -6.30
N VAL A 189 8.24 8.92 -6.40
CA VAL A 189 7.46 8.46 -5.25
C VAL A 189 6.95 7.04 -5.53
N ALA A 190 6.86 6.23 -4.48
CA ALA A 190 6.56 4.82 -4.58
C ALA A 190 5.98 4.25 -3.28
N PHE A 191 5.54 3.00 -3.33
CA PHE A 191 5.24 2.21 -2.15
C PHE A 191 6.41 1.28 -1.80
N ILE A 192 6.61 1.08 -0.50
CA ILE A 192 7.41 -0.02 0.04
C ILE A 192 6.48 -0.89 0.89
N VAL A 193 6.41 -2.18 0.57
CA VAL A 193 5.62 -3.16 1.32
C VAL A 193 6.58 -4.01 2.14
N VAL A 194 6.64 -3.78 3.45
CA VAL A 194 7.45 -4.58 4.38
C VAL A 194 6.61 -5.75 4.88
N ARG A 195 7.17 -6.96 4.81
CA ARG A 195 6.50 -8.23 5.16
C ARG A 195 7.03 -8.78 6.48
N ASP A 196 6.30 -9.73 7.05
CA ASP A 196 6.66 -10.40 8.31
C ASP A 196 7.98 -11.19 8.24
N ASP A 197 8.44 -11.55 7.04
CA ASP A 197 9.70 -12.27 6.81
C ASP A 197 10.93 -11.35 6.69
N SER A 198 10.81 -10.09 7.16
CA SER A 198 11.84 -9.06 7.07
C SER A 198 12.30 -8.77 5.64
N THR A 199 11.46 -9.05 4.64
CA THR A 199 11.70 -8.62 3.26
C THR A 199 10.81 -7.44 2.89
N PHE A 200 11.23 -6.67 1.87
CA PHE A 200 10.38 -5.63 1.31
C PHE A 200 10.24 -5.76 -0.21
N ARG A 201 9.13 -5.22 -0.71
CA ARG A 201 8.85 -5.02 -2.14
C ARG A 201 8.71 -3.54 -2.46
N PHE A 202 9.32 -3.08 -3.53
CA PHE A 202 9.26 -1.71 -4.02
C PHE A 202 8.31 -1.65 -5.22
N ILE A 203 7.14 -1.02 -5.05
CA ILE A 203 6.08 -1.02 -6.07
C ILE A 203 5.84 0.41 -6.55
N HIS A 204 6.04 0.65 -7.85
CA HIS A 204 6.00 2.01 -8.40
C HIS A 204 5.74 2.02 -9.91
N SER A 205 5.28 3.17 -10.43
CA SER A 205 5.30 3.44 -11.88
C SER A 205 6.68 3.92 -12.30
N SER A 206 7.47 3.07 -12.96
CA SER A 206 8.88 3.33 -13.23
C SER A 206 9.10 4.30 -14.40
N GLY A 207 9.68 5.47 -14.11
CA GLY A 207 10.25 6.38 -15.10
C GLY A 207 11.65 5.97 -15.57
N SER A 208 11.92 4.68 -15.55
CA SER A 208 13.14 4.03 -16.04
C SER A 208 12.73 2.69 -16.65
N ARG A 209 13.59 2.05 -17.44
CA ARG A 209 13.31 0.72 -18.00
C ARG A 209 12.76 -0.21 -16.91
N PRO A 210 11.61 -0.90 -17.11
CA PRO A 210 10.89 -1.12 -18.36
C PRO A 210 9.85 -0.05 -18.79
N TRP A 211 9.80 1.11 -18.12
CA TRP A 211 8.85 2.20 -18.40
C TRP A 211 7.38 1.82 -18.17
N CYS A 212 7.12 1.13 -17.06
CA CYS A 212 5.78 0.74 -16.63
C CYS A 212 5.72 0.54 -15.11
N VAL A 213 4.54 0.23 -14.59
CA VAL A 213 4.39 -0.16 -13.18
C VAL A 213 5.05 -1.51 -12.94
N VAL A 214 5.92 -1.55 -11.93
CA VAL A 214 6.74 -2.71 -11.55
C VAL A 214 6.63 -2.98 -10.04
N ASP A 215 6.88 -4.22 -9.66
CA ASP A 215 7.04 -4.69 -8.27
C ASP A 215 8.44 -5.31 -8.19
N GLU A 216 9.38 -4.61 -7.56
CA GLU A 216 10.81 -4.94 -7.52
C GLU A 216 11.23 -5.45 -6.13
N SER A 217 12.12 -6.43 -6.10
CA SER A 217 12.84 -6.85 -4.89
C SER A 217 13.93 -5.83 -4.50
N ARG A 218 14.54 -6.03 -3.33
CA ARG A 218 15.77 -5.32 -2.94
C ARG A 218 16.85 -5.31 -4.04
N ALA A 219 17.05 -6.41 -4.74
CA ALA A 219 18.10 -6.51 -5.77
C ALA A 219 17.73 -5.78 -7.08
N GLU A 220 16.42 -5.62 -7.33
CA GLU A 220 15.90 -5.06 -8.58
C GLU A 220 15.59 -3.55 -8.47
N ALA A 221 15.46 -3.01 -7.26
CA ALA A 221 15.00 -1.64 -6.97
C ALA A 221 16.03 -0.54 -7.32
N ALA A 222 16.45 -0.47 -8.58
CA ALA A 222 17.52 0.41 -9.03
C ALA A 222 17.17 1.91 -8.90
N VAL A 223 15.89 2.28 -9.06
CA VAL A 223 15.44 3.67 -8.84
C VAL A 223 15.58 4.07 -7.37
N LEU A 224 15.24 3.17 -6.44
CA LEU A 224 15.42 3.38 -5.01
C LEU A 224 16.91 3.44 -4.63
N GLN A 225 17.73 2.59 -5.25
CA GLN A 225 19.18 2.54 -5.04
C GLN A 225 19.87 3.86 -5.43
N ARG A 226 19.54 4.43 -6.60
CA ARG A 226 20.19 5.65 -7.12
C ARG A 226 19.79 6.94 -6.39
N SER A 227 18.66 6.92 -5.68
CA SER A 227 18.18 8.12 -5.00
C SER A 227 19.06 8.49 -3.82
N ASN A 228 19.48 9.74 -3.71
CA ASN A 228 20.29 10.23 -2.59
C ASN A 228 19.43 10.71 -1.41
N TRP A 229 18.17 11.06 -1.68
CA TRP A 229 17.20 11.55 -0.71
C TRP A 229 16.07 10.53 -0.56
N ARG A 230 15.90 9.92 0.62
CA ARG A 230 14.85 8.90 0.85
C ARG A 230 14.06 9.24 2.11
N MET A 231 12.79 9.60 1.94
CA MET A 231 11.86 9.82 3.04
C MET A 231 10.87 8.68 3.13
N LEU A 232 10.80 8.00 4.26
CA LEU A 232 9.90 6.89 4.53
C LEU A 232 8.82 7.28 5.53
N GLY A 233 7.60 6.80 5.33
CA GLY A 233 6.54 6.89 6.33
C GLY A 233 5.58 5.70 6.24
N ASN A 234 5.29 5.07 7.38
CA ASN A 234 4.35 3.94 7.47
C ASN A 234 2.92 4.46 7.56
N LEU A 235 2.12 4.23 6.50
CA LEU A 235 0.72 4.64 6.47
C LEU A 235 -0.13 3.79 7.43
N THR A 236 0.07 2.48 7.43
CA THR A 236 -0.82 1.52 8.12
C THR A 236 -0.51 1.37 9.60
N ALA A 237 0.67 1.80 10.06
CA ALA A 237 1.00 1.87 11.48
C ALA A 237 0.46 3.12 12.19
N SER A 238 -0.07 4.12 11.48
CA SER A 238 -0.56 5.37 12.09
C SER A 238 -2.04 5.27 12.48
N PRO A 239 -2.40 5.25 13.78
CA PRO A 239 -3.81 5.18 14.19
C PRO A 239 -4.63 6.38 13.67
N ALA A 240 -4.00 7.55 13.54
CA ALA A 240 -4.64 8.73 12.99
C ALA A 240 -5.04 8.55 11.51
N VAL A 241 -4.17 7.90 10.71
CA VAL A 241 -4.47 7.58 9.31
C VAL A 241 -5.58 6.54 9.21
N LEU A 242 -5.51 5.48 10.03
CA LEU A 242 -6.55 4.43 10.05
C LEU A 242 -7.92 5.00 10.42
N ARG A 243 -7.99 5.86 11.45
CA ARG A 243 -9.23 6.52 11.87
C ARG A 243 -9.81 7.42 10.79
N ARG A 244 -8.97 8.22 10.12
CA ARG A 244 -9.41 9.05 8.99
C ARG A 244 -9.98 8.21 7.85
N TRP A 245 -9.32 7.10 7.53
CA TRP A 245 -9.79 6.17 6.51
C TRP A 245 -11.14 5.55 6.90
N LEU A 246 -11.27 5.02 8.12
CA LEU A 246 -12.53 4.49 8.67
C LEU A 246 -13.67 5.52 8.54
N ASN A 247 -13.42 6.74 8.99
CA ASN A 247 -14.43 7.79 9.05
C ASN A 247 -14.69 8.47 7.70
N ALA A 248 -14.01 8.08 6.63
CA ALA A 248 -14.02 8.80 5.35
C ALA A 248 -13.75 10.31 5.53
N GLU A 249 -12.86 10.65 6.46
CA GLU A 249 -12.47 12.03 6.70
C GLU A 249 -11.59 12.55 5.57
N LYS A 250 -11.84 13.78 5.14
CA LYS A 250 -11.02 14.46 4.12
C LYS A 250 -9.58 14.59 4.61
N ILE A 251 -8.65 14.16 3.77
CA ILE A 251 -7.21 14.30 3.98
C ILE A 251 -6.76 15.55 3.21
N PRO A 252 -6.32 16.61 3.90
CA PRO A 252 -5.80 17.80 3.24
C PRO A 252 -4.47 17.46 2.56
N VAL A 253 -4.30 17.95 1.33
CA VAL A 253 -3.03 17.83 0.62
C VAL A 253 -2.07 18.87 1.20
N HIS A 254 -0.92 18.43 1.66
CA HIS A 254 0.10 19.31 2.19
C HIS A 254 0.75 20.12 1.07
N GLY A 255 0.93 21.43 1.26
CA GLY A 255 1.50 22.32 0.27
C GLY A 255 0.51 22.86 -0.78
N THR A 256 -0.80 22.79 -0.50
CA THR A 256 -1.87 23.36 -1.34
C THR A 256 -2.81 24.26 -0.55
#